data_AF-B5TYR6-F1
#
_entry.id   AF-B5TYR6-F1
#
_cell.length_a   1.000
_cell.length_b   1.000
_cell.length_c   1.000
_cell.angle_alpha   90.00
_cell.angle_beta   90.00
_cell.angle_gamma   90.00
#
_symmetry.space_group_name_H-M   'P 1'
#
loop_
_entity.id
_entity.type
_entity.pdbx_description
1 polymer ?
#
loop_
_entity_poly.entity_id
_entity_poly.type
_entity_poly.pdbx_seq_one_letter_code
_entity_poly.pdbx_strand_id
1 'polypeptide(L)'
;SPLVLIIACPCALGLATPMSIMVGVGKGAQSGILIKNAEAIERAEKVTHLITDKTGTLTEGKPSVVDAQAADGVEIGDLLSLAAAVEAQSEHPLARAVVDKAKDEGLELSEITDFESTTGGGVQARVEGKMIRIGKRGFLEAENITIPDALSQEAERLQGEAKTVIWAGRDDQPLGLIAIADPIKKTSKEAIESLHAMGISVVMCTGDNPRTAKAVAKELGIDEVHAEVSPEDKQRIVNELKDKGYRVTMAGDGINDAQG
;
A
#
# COMPACT_ATOMS: atom_id res chain seq x y z
N SER A 1 41.45 -28.18 43.46
CA SER A 1 40.88 -27.08 44.26
C SER A 1 39.51 -26.73 43.72
N PRO A 2 38.41 -27.20 44.33
CA PRO A 2 37.03 -26.99 43.87
C PRO A 2 36.46 -25.57 44.11
N LEU A 3 37.27 -24.63 44.61
CA LEU A 3 36.86 -23.24 44.91
C LEU A 3 36.56 -22.36 43.69
N VAL A 4 36.92 -22.80 42.48
CA VAL A 4 36.72 -22.02 41.24
C VAL A 4 35.27 -22.12 40.71
N LEU A 5 34.48 -23.12 41.12
CA LEU A 5 33.14 -23.34 40.57
C LEU A 5 32.02 -22.52 41.24
N ILE A 6 32.22 -22.02 42.46
CA ILE A 6 31.17 -21.35 43.24
C ILE A 6 31.03 -19.86 42.86
N ILE A 7 32.09 -19.26 42.30
CA ILE A 7 32.11 -17.83 41.92
C ILE A 7 31.56 -17.60 40.49
N ALA A 8 31.36 -18.67 39.72
CA ALA A 8 30.95 -18.58 38.32
C ALA A 8 29.43 -18.60 38.10
N CYS A 9 28.59 -18.69 39.15
CA CYS A 9 27.14 -18.64 38.99
C CYS A 9 26.69 -17.17 38.90
N PRO A 10 26.33 -16.66 37.71
CA PRO A 10 26.15 -15.25 37.51
C PRO A 10 24.68 -14.91 37.82
N CYS A 11 24.33 -14.93 39.11
CA CYS A 11 22.96 -14.69 39.56
C CYS A 11 22.38 -13.35 39.05
N ALA A 12 23.23 -12.33 38.88
CA ALA A 12 22.85 -11.04 38.31
C ALA A 12 22.67 -11.07 36.78
N LEU A 13 23.40 -11.94 36.07
CA LEU A 13 23.33 -12.03 34.61
C LEU A 13 21.99 -12.63 34.16
N GLY A 14 21.42 -13.54 34.93
CA GLY A 14 20.09 -14.12 34.67
C GLY A 14 18.93 -13.12 34.80
N LEU A 15 19.12 -11.99 35.50
CA LEU A 15 18.10 -10.96 35.70
C LEU A 15 18.30 -9.71 34.84
N ALA A 16 19.53 -9.47 34.35
CA ALA A 16 19.85 -8.29 33.56
C ALA A 16 18.99 -8.17 32.29
N THR A 17 18.93 -9.24 31.49
CA THR A 17 18.19 -9.24 30.21
C THR A 17 16.67 -9.05 30.41
N PRO A 18 15.98 -9.81 31.29
CA PRO A 18 14.55 -9.59 31.55
C PRO A 18 14.22 -8.17 32.06
N MET A 19 15.08 -7.60 32.92
CA MET A 19 14.88 -6.23 33.41
C MET A 19 15.02 -5.19 32.30
N SER A 20 16.06 -5.29 31.47
CA SER A 20 16.27 -4.40 30.32
C SER A 20 15.12 -4.48 29.32
N ILE A 21 14.62 -5.70 29.04
CA ILE A 21 13.45 -5.91 28.19
C ILE A 21 12.21 -5.27 28.80
N MET A 22 11.92 -5.52 30.09
CA MET A 22 10.72 -4.96 30.75
C MET A 22 10.71 -3.43 30.72
N VAL A 23 11.86 -2.80 31.00
CA VAL A 23 12.02 -1.34 30.89
C VAL A 23 11.89 -0.87 29.45
N GLY A 24 12.48 -1.59 28.49
CA GLY A 24 12.39 -1.28 27.06
C GLY A 24 10.96 -1.32 26.53
N VAL A 25 10.21 -2.37 26.85
CA VAL A 25 8.77 -2.50 26.53
C VAL A 25 7.97 -1.37 27.18
N GLY A 26 8.24 -1.06 28.45
CA GLY A 26 7.58 0.04 29.16
C GLY A 26 7.81 1.41 28.52
N LYS A 27 9.05 1.71 28.10
CA LYS A 27 9.37 2.93 27.35
C LYS A 27 8.70 2.95 25.98
N GLY A 28 8.73 1.84 25.25
CA GLY A 28 8.04 1.72 23.96
C GLY A 28 6.56 2.06 24.08
N ALA A 29 5.87 1.49 25.07
CA ALA A 29 4.46 1.75 25.31
C ALA A 29 4.15 3.22 25.62
N GLN A 30 5.01 3.91 26.38
CA GLN A 30 4.89 5.35 26.63
C GLN A 30 5.02 6.20 25.36
N SER A 31 5.73 5.70 24.35
CA SER A 31 5.89 6.32 23.03
C SER A 31 4.88 5.78 21.99
N GLY A 32 3.87 5.01 22.41
CA GLY A 32 2.85 4.45 21.51
C GLY A 32 3.30 3.22 20.72
N ILE A 33 4.44 2.62 21.05
CA ILE A 33 4.98 1.42 20.41
C ILE A 33 4.64 0.19 21.26
N LEU A 34 3.75 -0.66 20.75
CA LEU A 34 3.39 -1.91 21.41
C LEU A 34 4.31 -3.06 20.95
N ILE A 35 5.14 -3.56 21.85
CA ILE A 35 6.09 -4.64 21.57
C ILE A 35 5.51 -5.97 22.07
N LYS A 36 5.10 -6.84 21.14
CA LYS A 36 4.48 -8.13 21.47
C LYS A 36 5.47 -9.17 22.01
N ASN A 37 6.69 -9.18 21.47
CA ASN A 37 7.71 -10.18 21.78
C ASN A 37 9.03 -9.49 22.17
N ALA A 38 9.64 -9.92 23.27
CA ALA A 38 10.93 -9.39 23.73
C ALA A 38 12.05 -9.49 22.68
N GLU A 39 12.07 -10.58 21.93
CA GLU A 39 13.05 -10.83 20.86
C GLU A 39 13.00 -9.77 19.75
N ALA A 40 11.86 -9.09 19.58
CA ALA A 40 11.73 -8.02 18.60
C ALA A 40 12.67 -6.83 18.91
N ILE A 41 12.91 -6.53 20.20
CA ILE A 41 13.83 -5.47 20.62
C ILE A 41 15.26 -5.82 20.21
N GLU A 42 15.67 -7.06 20.48
CA GLU A 42 17.01 -7.55 20.16
C GLU A 42 17.26 -7.64 18.65
N ARG A 43 16.23 -8.00 17.88
CA ARG A 43 16.31 -8.08 16.42
C ARG A 43 16.30 -6.70 15.77
N ALA A 44 15.54 -5.74 16.31
CA ALA A 44 15.42 -4.39 15.77
C ALA A 44 16.78 -3.67 15.70
N GLU A 45 17.66 -3.88 16.68
CA GLU A 45 19.02 -3.30 16.69
C GLU A 45 19.87 -3.74 15.49
N LYS A 46 19.63 -4.94 14.96
CA LYS A 46 20.41 -5.51 13.85
C LYS A 46 19.83 -5.18 12.49
N VAL A 47 18.69 -4.49 12.42
CA VAL A 47 18.01 -4.20 11.15
C VAL A 47 18.89 -3.30 10.29
N THR A 48 18.96 -3.65 9.01
CA THR A 48 19.69 -2.90 7.98
C THR A 48 18.77 -2.40 6.88
N HIS A 49 17.62 -3.06 6.68
CA HIS A 49 16.66 -2.74 5.62
C HIS A 49 15.24 -2.74 6.20
N LEU A 50 14.50 -1.67 5.93
CA LEU A 50 13.07 -1.56 6.19
C LEU A 50 12.31 -1.69 4.87
N ILE A 51 11.48 -2.71 4.75
CA ILE A 51 10.45 -2.76 3.71
C ILE A 51 9.20 -2.05 4.24
N THR A 52 8.58 -1.19 3.46
CA THR A 52 7.34 -0.50 3.84
C THR A 52 6.29 -0.59 2.74
N ASP A 53 5.03 -0.76 3.11
CA ASP A 53 3.92 -0.42 2.20
C ASP A 53 3.84 1.09 2.02
N LYS A 54 3.23 1.53 0.92
CA LYS A 54 2.85 2.92 0.68
C LYS A 54 1.58 3.26 1.45
N THR A 55 0.47 2.61 1.09
CA THR A 55 -0.88 2.98 1.53
C THR A 55 -1.05 2.73 3.03
N GLY A 56 -1.55 3.71 3.77
CA GLY A 56 -1.77 3.62 5.23
C GLY A 56 -0.51 3.65 6.11
N THR A 57 0.66 3.35 5.54
CA THR A 57 1.95 3.38 6.25
C THR A 57 2.69 4.69 6.02
N LEU A 58 3.11 4.97 4.78
CA LEU A 58 3.74 6.23 4.40
C LEU A 58 2.71 7.35 4.15
N THR A 59 1.50 6.97 3.78
CA THR A 59 0.37 7.87 3.53
C THR A 59 -0.65 7.83 4.66
N GLU A 60 -1.57 8.79 4.69
CA GLU A 60 -2.58 8.92 5.74
C GLU A 60 -3.58 7.76 5.78
N GLY A 61 -3.64 6.93 4.73
CA GLY A 61 -4.61 5.83 4.61
C GLY A 61 -6.01 6.35 4.37
N LYS A 62 -6.13 7.55 3.81
CA LYS A 62 -7.40 8.24 3.55
C LYS A 62 -7.44 8.65 2.07
N PRO A 63 -7.50 7.65 1.17
CA PRO A 63 -7.57 7.94 -0.26
C PRO A 63 -8.83 8.74 -0.59
N SER A 64 -8.70 9.69 -1.51
CA SER A 64 -9.82 10.45 -2.06
C SER A 64 -9.64 10.64 -3.58
N VAL A 65 -10.76 10.66 -4.31
CA VAL A 65 -10.75 10.98 -5.74
C VAL A 65 -10.41 12.47 -5.88
N VAL A 66 -9.32 12.75 -6.58
CA VAL A 66 -8.81 14.11 -6.82
C VAL A 66 -8.97 14.57 -8.26
N ASP A 67 -9.13 13.63 -9.19
CA ASP A 67 -9.30 13.91 -10.61
C ASP A 67 -10.05 12.75 -11.29
N ALA A 68 -10.72 13.03 -12.41
CA ALA A 68 -11.35 12.01 -13.24
C ALA A 68 -11.43 12.50 -14.68
N GLN A 69 -11.11 11.64 -15.63
CA GLN A 69 -11.16 11.95 -17.05
C GLN A 69 -11.97 10.88 -17.78
N ALA A 70 -13.11 11.28 -18.34
CA ALA A 70 -13.95 10.43 -19.15
C ALA A 70 -13.39 10.28 -20.58
N ALA A 71 -13.71 9.15 -21.21
CA ALA A 71 -13.49 8.90 -22.63
C ALA A 71 -14.43 9.77 -23.50
N ASP A 72 -14.09 9.92 -24.78
CA ASP A 72 -14.91 10.66 -25.73
C ASP A 72 -16.34 10.09 -25.80
N GLY A 73 -17.34 10.94 -25.60
CA GLY A 73 -18.75 10.55 -25.61
C GLY A 73 -19.26 9.93 -24.30
N VAL A 74 -18.47 9.96 -23.22
CA VAL A 74 -18.86 9.53 -21.88
C VAL A 74 -18.95 10.75 -20.96
N GLU A 75 -20.01 10.88 -20.19
CA GLU A 75 -20.11 11.91 -19.16
C GLU A 75 -19.31 11.50 -17.92
N ILE A 76 -18.65 12.47 -17.26
CA ILE A 76 -17.89 12.21 -16.03
C ILE A 76 -18.80 11.67 -14.92
N GLY A 77 -20.04 12.14 -14.83
CA GLY A 77 -21.03 11.62 -13.88
C GLY A 77 -21.34 10.14 -14.11
N ASP A 78 -21.48 9.71 -15.36
CA ASP A 78 -21.70 8.30 -15.71
C ASP A 78 -20.49 7.44 -15.34
N LEU A 79 -19.27 7.92 -15.64
CA LEU A 79 -18.03 7.26 -15.24
C LEU A 79 -17.99 7.02 -13.73
N LEU A 80 -18.24 8.07 -12.93
CA LEU A 80 -18.17 8.00 -11.47
C LEU A 80 -19.31 7.18 -10.87
N SER A 81 -20.53 7.31 -11.38
CA SER A 81 -21.70 6.54 -10.93
C SER A 81 -21.53 5.04 -11.19
N LEU A 82 -21.18 4.67 -12.43
CA LEU A 82 -20.93 3.26 -12.79
C LEU A 82 -19.74 2.69 -12.02
N ALA A 83 -18.68 3.48 -11.84
CA ALA A 83 -17.52 3.04 -11.08
C ALA A 83 -17.90 2.77 -9.61
N ALA A 84 -18.58 3.73 -8.97
CA ALA A 84 -19.01 3.62 -7.60
C ALA A 84 -20.03 2.48 -7.37
N ALA A 85 -20.91 2.21 -8.33
CA ALA A 85 -21.88 1.12 -8.22
C ALA A 85 -21.18 -0.25 -8.07
N VAL A 86 -20.15 -0.52 -8.87
CA VAL A 86 -19.37 -1.76 -8.77
C VAL A 86 -18.46 -1.75 -7.54
N GLU A 87 -17.76 -0.65 -7.27
CA GLU A 87 -16.84 -0.53 -6.14
C GLU A 87 -17.55 -0.58 -4.78
N ALA A 88 -18.86 -0.37 -4.72
CA ALA A 88 -19.64 -0.48 -3.49
C ALA A 88 -19.62 -1.88 -2.84
N GLN A 89 -19.29 -2.94 -3.59
CA GLN A 89 -19.12 -4.30 -3.07
C GLN A 89 -17.65 -4.63 -2.68
N SER A 90 -16.71 -3.73 -2.95
CA SER A 90 -15.29 -3.91 -2.66
C SER A 90 -14.92 -3.32 -1.30
N GLU A 91 -14.15 -4.06 -0.50
CA GLU A 91 -13.62 -3.57 0.78
C GLU A 91 -12.33 -2.75 0.62
N HIS A 92 -11.85 -2.55 -0.62
CA HIS A 92 -10.59 -1.88 -0.87
C HIS A 92 -10.66 -0.38 -0.51
N PRO A 93 -9.64 0.22 0.14
CA PRO A 93 -9.66 1.66 0.47
C PRO A 93 -9.88 2.58 -0.74
N LEU A 94 -9.30 2.23 -1.90
CA LEU A 94 -9.53 2.98 -3.15
C LEU A 94 -10.98 2.88 -3.64
N ALA A 95 -11.63 1.72 -3.48
CA ALA A 95 -13.03 1.53 -3.85
C ALA A 95 -13.93 2.47 -3.06
N ARG A 96 -13.70 2.53 -1.74
CA ARG A 96 -14.39 3.43 -0.84
C ARG A 96 -14.23 4.90 -1.26
N ALA A 97 -13.04 5.31 -1.68
CA ALA A 97 -12.81 6.68 -2.16
C ALA A 97 -13.69 7.05 -3.37
N VAL A 98 -13.90 6.11 -4.30
CA VAL A 98 -14.78 6.31 -5.47
C VAL A 98 -16.24 6.39 -5.04
N VAL A 99 -16.67 5.50 -4.14
CA VAL A 99 -18.04 5.48 -3.61
C VAL A 99 -18.35 6.76 -2.84
N ASP A 100 -17.43 7.22 -1.99
CA ASP A 100 -17.59 8.45 -1.21
C ASP A 100 -17.66 9.67 -2.15
N LYS A 101 -16.82 9.71 -3.19
CA LYS A 101 -16.86 10.76 -4.22
C LYS A 101 -18.21 10.82 -4.95
N ALA A 102 -18.77 9.68 -5.37
CA ALA A 102 -20.05 9.65 -6.05
C ALA A 102 -21.20 10.12 -5.15
N LYS A 103 -21.16 9.76 -3.85
CA LYS A 103 -22.14 10.25 -2.85
C LYS A 103 -22.02 11.76 -2.62
N ASP A 104 -20.81 12.28 -2.53
CA ASP A 104 -20.56 13.72 -2.36
C ASP A 104 -21.08 14.54 -3.55
N GLU A 105 -21.05 13.97 -4.76
CA GLU A 105 -21.63 14.57 -5.97
C GLU A 105 -23.12 14.31 -6.15
N GLY A 106 -23.75 13.57 -5.23
CA GLY A 106 -25.18 13.24 -5.27
C GLY A 106 -25.57 12.32 -6.43
N LEU A 107 -24.64 11.49 -6.91
CA LEU A 107 -24.88 10.54 -7.98
C LEU A 107 -25.65 9.32 -7.46
N GLU A 108 -26.64 8.88 -8.22
CA GLU A 108 -27.36 7.64 -7.93
C GLU A 108 -26.50 6.44 -8.33
N LEU A 109 -26.50 5.39 -7.49
CA LEU A 109 -25.79 4.15 -7.75
C LEU A 109 -26.78 3.10 -8.22
N SER A 110 -26.63 2.65 -9.46
CA SER A 110 -27.46 1.59 -10.03
C SER A 110 -27.23 0.25 -9.32
N GLU A 111 -28.27 -0.60 -9.31
CA GLU A 111 -28.13 -1.97 -8.81
C GLU A 111 -27.18 -2.78 -9.69
N ILE A 112 -26.38 -3.64 -9.05
CA ILE A 112 -25.41 -4.50 -9.72
C ILE A 112 -25.75 -5.98 -9.56
N THR A 113 -25.35 -6.78 -10.53
CA THR A 113 -25.38 -8.25 -10.45
C THR A 113 -24.04 -8.85 -10.87
N ASP A 114 -23.81 -10.13 -10.54
CA ASP A 114 -22.62 -10.88 -10.98
C ASP A 114 -21.28 -10.21 -10.61
N PHE A 115 -21.17 -9.74 -9.36
CA PHE A 115 -19.92 -9.13 -8.88
C PHE A 115 -18.80 -10.16 -8.76
N GLU A 116 -17.65 -9.84 -9.32
CA GLU A 116 -16.42 -10.62 -9.24
C GLU A 116 -15.23 -9.72 -8.92
N SER A 117 -14.30 -10.24 -8.12
CA SER A 117 -13.08 -9.55 -7.72
C SER A 117 -11.86 -10.40 -8.08
N THR A 118 -10.88 -9.77 -8.74
CA THR A 118 -9.60 -10.39 -9.09
C THR A 118 -8.50 -9.73 -8.27
N THR A 119 -7.89 -10.49 -7.35
CA THR A 119 -6.81 -10.02 -6.49
C THR A 119 -5.68 -9.40 -7.30
N GLY A 120 -5.33 -8.14 -6.99
CA GLY A 120 -4.27 -7.40 -7.66
C GLY A 120 -4.59 -6.89 -9.07
N GLY A 121 -5.76 -7.23 -9.62
CA GLY A 121 -6.21 -6.82 -10.96
C GLY A 121 -7.28 -5.72 -10.92
N GLY A 122 -8.45 -6.04 -10.39
CA GLY A 122 -9.64 -5.19 -10.44
C GLY A 122 -10.92 -5.91 -10.04
N VAL A 123 -12.05 -5.22 -10.20
CA VAL A 123 -13.40 -5.71 -9.95
C VAL A 123 -14.27 -5.57 -11.20
N GLN A 124 -15.27 -6.44 -11.34
CA GLN A 124 -16.25 -6.37 -12.41
C GLN A 124 -17.65 -6.74 -11.92
N ALA A 125 -18.67 -6.17 -12.53
CA ALA A 125 -20.07 -6.52 -12.30
C ALA A 125 -20.94 -6.07 -13.47
N ARG A 126 -22.18 -6.56 -13.53
CA ARG A 126 -23.17 -6.07 -14.48
C ARG A 126 -23.99 -4.94 -13.89
N VAL A 127 -24.14 -3.86 -14.66
CA VAL A 127 -25.03 -2.72 -14.37
C VAL A 127 -25.95 -2.55 -15.56
N GLU A 128 -27.27 -2.64 -15.35
CA GLU A 128 -28.28 -2.55 -16.43
C GLU A 128 -27.99 -3.50 -17.61
N GLY A 129 -27.47 -4.70 -17.30
CA GLY A 129 -27.10 -5.72 -18.28
C GLY A 129 -25.73 -5.53 -18.97
N LYS A 130 -25.08 -4.38 -18.81
CA LYS A 130 -23.75 -4.09 -19.37
C LYS A 130 -22.65 -4.49 -18.39
N MET A 131 -21.55 -5.04 -18.89
CA MET A 131 -20.43 -5.44 -18.06
C MET A 131 -19.56 -4.22 -17.74
N ILE A 132 -19.45 -3.85 -16.46
CA ILE A 132 -18.60 -2.77 -15.99
C ILE A 132 -17.36 -3.37 -15.34
N ARG A 133 -16.18 -2.85 -15.69
CA ARG A 133 -14.88 -3.30 -15.19
C ARG A 133 -14.08 -2.14 -14.66
N ILE A 134 -13.46 -2.31 -13.50
CA ILE A 134 -12.68 -1.28 -12.83
C ILE A 134 -11.40 -1.90 -12.31
N GLY A 135 -10.25 -1.28 -12.59
CA GLY A 135 -8.99 -1.79 -12.07
C GLY A 135 -7.76 -1.18 -12.71
N LYS A 136 -6.67 -1.95 -12.71
CA LYS A 136 -5.43 -1.56 -13.38
C LYS A 136 -5.60 -1.60 -14.89
N ARG A 137 -4.69 -0.92 -15.61
CA ARG A 137 -4.66 -0.91 -17.08
C ARG A 137 -4.70 -2.34 -17.67
N GLY A 138 -3.84 -3.23 -17.17
CA GLY A 138 -3.76 -4.60 -17.64
C GLY A 138 -5.04 -5.43 -17.43
N PHE A 139 -5.87 -5.07 -16.44
CA PHE A 139 -7.15 -5.73 -16.20
C PHE A 139 -8.16 -5.44 -17.32
N LEU A 140 -8.18 -4.21 -17.83
CA LEU A 140 -9.03 -3.83 -18.96
C LEU A 140 -8.47 -4.35 -20.29
N GLU A 141 -7.15 -4.29 -20.48
CA GLU A 141 -6.50 -4.76 -21.72
C GLU A 141 -6.66 -6.28 -21.89
N ALA A 142 -6.65 -7.07 -20.79
CA ALA A 142 -6.93 -8.50 -20.83
C ALA A 142 -8.31 -8.83 -21.40
N GLU A 143 -9.26 -7.90 -21.27
CA GLU A 143 -10.63 -8.01 -21.75
C GLU A 143 -10.83 -7.32 -23.12
N ASN A 144 -9.73 -7.03 -23.82
CA ASN A 144 -9.68 -6.39 -25.15
C ASN A 144 -10.20 -4.94 -25.19
N ILE A 145 -10.28 -4.26 -24.05
CA ILE A 145 -10.65 -2.84 -24.01
C ILE A 145 -9.43 -2.01 -24.44
N THR A 146 -9.55 -1.31 -25.56
CA THR A 146 -8.47 -0.45 -26.07
C THR A 146 -8.51 0.92 -25.40
N ILE A 147 -7.44 1.29 -24.71
CA ILE A 147 -7.31 2.58 -24.04
C ILE A 147 -6.82 3.64 -25.03
N PRO A 148 -7.56 4.76 -25.23
CA PRO A 148 -7.15 5.84 -26.11
C PRO A 148 -5.83 6.51 -25.67
N ASP A 149 -5.05 6.99 -26.63
CA ASP A 149 -3.77 7.65 -26.36
C ASP A 149 -3.93 8.91 -25.50
N ALA A 150 -5.00 9.69 -25.71
CA ALA A 150 -5.28 10.89 -24.93
C ALA A 150 -5.48 10.56 -23.43
N LEU A 151 -6.26 9.53 -23.13
CA LEU A 151 -6.44 9.05 -21.75
C LEU A 151 -5.15 8.47 -21.19
N SER A 152 -4.36 7.77 -22.01
CA SER A 152 -3.05 7.24 -21.59
C SER A 152 -2.09 8.36 -21.19
N GLN A 153 -2.00 9.44 -21.97
CA GLN A 153 -1.15 10.60 -21.65
C GLN A 153 -1.59 11.28 -20.36
N GLU A 154 -2.89 11.43 -20.17
CA GLU A 154 -3.43 12.04 -18.95
C GLU A 154 -3.16 11.18 -17.71
N ALA A 155 -3.31 9.85 -17.83
CA ALA A 155 -2.92 8.91 -16.78
C ALA A 155 -1.43 9.05 -16.42
N GLU A 156 -0.54 9.16 -17.41
CA GLU A 156 0.89 9.31 -17.16
C GLU A 156 1.23 10.61 -16.43
N ARG A 157 0.54 11.71 -16.77
CA ARG A 157 0.66 13.00 -16.08
C ARG A 157 0.27 12.85 -14.62
N LEU A 158 -0.92 12.30 -14.36
CA LEU A 158 -1.47 12.12 -13.02
C LEU A 158 -0.60 11.18 -12.16
N GLN A 159 -0.11 10.08 -12.74
CA GLN A 159 0.82 9.18 -12.06
C GLN A 159 2.16 9.85 -11.74
N GLY A 160 2.63 10.74 -12.61
CA GLY A 160 3.81 11.57 -12.35
C GLY A 160 3.64 12.53 -11.16
N GLU A 161 2.40 12.87 -10.82
CA GLU A 161 2.02 13.67 -9.65
C GLU A 161 1.76 12.82 -8.40
N ALA A 162 2.28 11.58 -8.36
CA ALA A 162 2.08 10.63 -7.26
C ALA A 162 0.61 10.26 -6.99
N LYS A 163 -0.27 10.34 -8.00
CA LYS A 163 -1.65 9.86 -7.92
C LYS A 163 -1.75 8.41 -8.37
N THR A 164 -2.58 7.61 -7.70
CA THR A 164 -2.96 6.28 -8.16
C THR A 164 -4.06 6.44 -9.22
N VAL A 165 -3.90 5.82 -10.39
CA VAL A 165 -4.92 5.85 -11.45
C VAL A 165 -5.56 4.49 -11.59
N ILE A 166 -6.88 4.45 -11.48
CA ILE A 166 -7.70 3.29 -11.83
C ILE A 166 -8.46 3.58 -13.13
N TRP A 167 -8.73 2.53 -13.89
CA TRP A 167 -9.39 2.60 -15.18
C TRP A 167 -10.77 1.97 -15.08
N ALA A 168 -11.72 2.52 -15.84
CA ALA A 168 -13.07 1.97 -15.94
C ALA A 168 -13.41 1.68 -17.41
N GLY A 169 -14.11 0.58 -17.63
CA GLY A 169 -14.56 0.13 -18.94
C GLY A 169 -15.99 -0.43 -18.88
N ARG A 170 -16.67 -0.36 -20.01
CA ARG A 170 -18.03 -0.89 -20.22
C ARG A 170 -18.03 -1.76 -21.46
N ASP A 171 -18.34 -3.03 -21.27
CA ASP A 171 -18.26 -4.07 -22.29
C ASP A 171 -16.86 -4.11 -22.94
N ASP A 172 -16.73 -3.63 -24.17
CA ASP A 172 -15.48 -3.52 -24.94
C ASP A 172 -14.97 -2.08 -25.08
N GLN A 173 -15.62 -1.10 -24.43
CA GLN A 173 -15.32 0.33 -24.55
C GLN A 173 -14.71 0.91 -23.26
N PRO A 174 -13.72 1.81 -23.37
CA PRO A 174 -13.22 2.57 -22.23
C PRO A 174 -14.27 3.58 -21.76
N LEU A 175 -14.50 3.66 -20.45
CA LEU A 175 -15.29 4.74 -19.84
C LEU A 175 -14.41 5.93 -19.45
N GLY A 176 -13.19 5.65 -18.98
CA GLY A 176 -12.26 6.69 -18.56
C GLY A 176 -11.29 6.21 -17.47
N LEU A 177 -10.69 7.18 -16.78
CA LEU A 177 -9.80 6.99 -15.66
C LEU A 177 -10.25 7.82 -14.46
N ILE A 178 -9.92 7.34 -13.26
CA ILE A 178 -10.16 8.02 -11.99
C ILE A 178 -8.83 8.09 -11.25
N ALA A 179 -8.44 9.29 -10.84
CA ALA A 179 -7.23 9.56 -10.09
C ALA A 179 -7.53 9.70 -8.61
N ILE A 180 -6.85 8.89 -7.81
CA ILE A 180 -7.00 8.83 -6.37
C ILE A 180 -5.67 9.24 -5.74
N ALA A 181 -5.73 10.16 -4.79
CA ALA A 181 -4.57 10.53 -3.99
C ALA A 181 -4.77 10.06 -2.55
N ASP A 182 -3.71 9.53 -1.95
CA ASP A 182 -3.61 9.32 -0.51
C ASP A 182 -2.45 10.18 -0.01
N PRO A 183 -2.73 11.28 0.72
CA PRO A 183 -1.69 12.23 1.13
C PRO A 183 -0.57 11.55 1.92
N ILE A 184 0.68 11.92 1.63
CA ILE A 184 1.82 11.46 2.42
C ILE A 184 1.72 12.04 3.84
N LYS A 185 1.94 11.22 4.88
CA LYS A 185 1.95 11.72 6.26
C LYS A 185 3.05 12.77 6.42
N LYS A 186 2.75 13.86 7.13
CA LYS A 186 3.71 14.94 7.40
C LYS A 186 5.01 14.45 8.07
N THR A 187 4.93 13.36 8.83
CA THR A 187 6.04 12.75 9.56
C THR A 187 6.84 11.74 8.73
N SER A 188 6.34 11.28 7.58
CA SER A 188 6.97 10.21 6.80
C SER A 188 8.38 10.59 6.37
N LYS A 189 8.56 11.81 5.84
CA LYS A 189 9.88 12.27 5.38
C LYS A 189 10.92 12.29 6.50
N GLU A 190 10.58 12.89 7.64
CA GLU A 190 11.45 12.95 8.82
C GLU A 190 11.77 11.54 9.36
N ALA A 191 10.80 10.62 9.31
CA ALA A 191 11.01 9.23 9.69
C ALA A 191 12.00 8.51 8.75
N ILE A 192 11.88 8.69 7.43
CA ILE A 192 12.82 8.14 6.45
C ILE A 192 14.23 8.72 6.68
N GLU A 193 14.36 10.03 6.84
CA GLU A 193 15.65 10.69 7.12
C GLU A 193 16.29 10.17 8.41
N SER A 194 15.48 9.93 9.45
CA SER A 194 15.96 9.34 10.72
C SER A 194 16.45 7.91 10.55
N LEU A 195 15.77 7.09 9.73
CA LEU A 195 16.21 5.73 9.41
C LEU A 195 17.53 5.73 8.64
N HIS A 196 17.68 6.62 7.67
CA HIS A 196 18.95 6.78 6.95
C HIS A 196 20.09 7.21 7.86
N ALA A 197 19.83 8.11 8.81
CA ALA A 197 20.83 8.51 9.81
C ALA A 197 21.28 7.35 10.72
N MET A 198 20.43 6.32 10.88
CA MET A 198 20.76 5.07 11.56
C MET A 198 21.44 4.03 10.64
N GLY A 199 21.65 4.35 9.36
CA GLY A 199 22.23 3.44 8.38
C GLY A 199 21.26 2.38 7.84
N ILE A 200 19.95 2.59 8.01
CA ILE A 200 18.90 1.70 7.52
C ILE A 200 18.47 2.13 6.13
N SER A 201 18.53 1.22 5.15
CA SER A 201 17.99 1.44 3.80
C SER A 201 16.49 1.17 3.77
N VAL A 202 15.75 1.97 3.01
CA VAL A 202 14.28 1.90 2.93
C VAL A 202 13.87 1.40 1.54
N VAL A 203 13.06 0.36 1.54
CA VAL A 203 12.50 -0.28 0.35
C VAL A 203 10.98 -0.13 0.37
N MET A 204 10.40 0.54 -0.62
CA MET A 204 8.93 0.65 -0.73
C MET A 204 8.38 -0.42 -1.66
N CYS A 205 7.39 -1.17 -1.18
CA CYS A 205 6.62 -2.11 -1.98
C CYS A 205 5.19 -1.59 -2.12
N THR A 206 4.67 -1.50 -3.34
CA THR A 206 3.32 -0.99 -3.57
C THR A 206 2.65 -1.67 -4.76
N GLY A 207 1.32 -1.79 -4.69
CA GLY A 207 0.50 -2.26 -5.82
C GLY A 207 0.28 -1.20 -6.92
N ASP A 208 0.70 0.04 -6.68
CA ASP A 208 0.63 1.16 -7.63
C ASP A 208 1.51 0.94 -8.86
N ASN A 209 1.21 1.70 -9.92
CA ASN A 209 2.04 1.76 -11.12
C ASN A 209 3.45 2.32 -10.82
N PRO A 210 4.50 1.90 -11.57
CA PRO A 210 5.87 2.38 -11.37
C PRO A 210 6.06 3.89 -11.40
N ARG A 211 5.25 4.64 -12.16
CA ARG A 211 5.35 6.11 -12.22
C ARG A 211 4.96 6.75 -10.89
N THR A 212 3.81 6.36 -10.34
CA THR A 212 3.32 6.80 -9.03
C THR A 212 4.29 6.43 -7.91
N ALA A 213 4.74 5.17 -7.90
CA ALA A 213 5.67 4.68 -6.90
C ALA A 213 7.01 5.45 -6.93
N LYS A 214 7.55 5.73 -8.12
CA LYS A 214 8.77 6.55 -8.27
C LYS A 214 8.57 8.00 -7.83
N ALA A 215 7.41 8.58 -8.09
CA ALA A 215 7.10 9.94 -7.65
C ALA A 215 7.10 10.05 -6.12
N VAL A 216 6.40 9.13 -5.43
CA VAL A 216 6.40 9.06 -3.95
C VAL A 216 7.80 8.80 -3.40
N ALA A 217 8.53 7.87 -3.99
CA ALA A 217 9.88 7.54 -3.56
C ALA A 217 10.85 8.72 -3.68
N LYS A 218 10.77 9.47 -4.78
CA LYS A 218 11.56 10.68 -4.98
C LYS A 218 11.24 11.75 -3.95
N GLU A 219 9.97 11.92 -3.60
CA GLU A 219 9.52 12.91 -2.60
C GLU A 219 10.04 12.57 -1.19
N LEU A 220 10.03 11.28 -0.84
CA LEU A 220 10.43 10.78 0.48
C LEU A 220 11.92 10.42 0.59
N GLY A 221 12.65 10.33 -0.51
CA GLY A 221 14.05 9.91 -0.54
C GLY A 221 14.26 8.39 -0.39
N ILE A 222 13.30 7.57 -0.82
CA ILE A 222 13.35 6.10 -0.68
C ILE A 222 14.41 5.49 -1.61
N ASP A 223 15.18 4.51 -1.11
CA ASP A 223 16.35 3.94 -1.78
C ASP A 223 15.96 2.97 -2.91
N GLU A 224 14.97 2.12 -2.68
CA GLU A 224 14.52 1.08 -3.61
C GLU A 224 13.00 1.01 -3.68
N VAL A 225 12.47 0.80 -4.88
CA VAL A 225 11.01 0.78 -5.13
C VAL A 225 10.64 -0.44 -5.93
N HIS A 226 9.71 -1.22 -5.40
CA HIS A 226 9.01 -2.28 -6.12
C HIS A 226 7.56 -1.86 -6.30
N ALA A 227 7.15 -1.71 -7.56
CA ALA A 227 5.81 -1.30 -7.95
C ALA A 227 5.06 -2.47 -8.59
N GLU A 228 3.73 -2.37 -8.68
CA GLU A 228 2.83 -3.42 -9.16
C GLU A 228 2.98 -4.75 -8.40
N VAL A 229 3.39 -4.66 -7.13
CA VAL A 229 3.70 -5.81 -6.26
C VAL A 229 2.41 -6.42 -5.71
N SER A 230 2.24 -7.74 -5.87
CA SER A 230 1.20 -8.50 -5.19
C SER A 230 1.61 -8.87 -3.75
N PRO A 231 0.69 -9.31 -2.88
CA PRO A 231 1.05 -9.85 -1.56
C PRO A 231 2.11 -10.96 -1.62
N GLU A 232 2.02 -11.87 -2.60
CA GLU A 232 3.00 -12.94 -2.81
C GLU A 232 4.38 -12.39 -3.21
N ASP A 233 4.42 -11.36 -4.06
CA ASP A 233 5.65 -10.70 -4.45
C ASP A 233 6.35 -10.02 -3.26
N LYS A 234 5.60 -9.44 -2.31
CA LYS A 234 6.20 -8.85 -1.09
C LYS A 234 7.01 -9.91 -0.34
N GLN A 235 6.47 -11.12 -0.17
CA GLN A 235 7.18 -12.21 0.50
C GLN A 235 8.43 -12.63 -0.27
N ARG A 236 8.35 -12.70 -1.61
CA ARG A 236 9.51 -12.98 -2.47
C ARG A 236 10.62 -11.93 -2.27
N ILE A 237 10.29 -10.64 -2.30
CA ILE A 237 11.24 -9.54 -2.11
C ILE A 237 11.90 -9.61 -0.72
N VAL A 238 11.13 -9.91 0.33
CA VAL A 238 11.67 -10.13 1.68
C VAL A 238 12.73 -11.23 1.67
N ASN A 239 12.46 -12.36 1.01
CA ASN A 239 13.39 -13.48 0.94
C ASN A 239 14.63 -13.14 0.11
N GLU A 240 14.48 -12.47 -1.03
CA GLU A 240 15.61 -12.03 -1.85
C GLU A 240 16.58 -11.12 -1.10
N LEU A 241 16.06 -10.19 -0.28
CA LEU A 241 16.91 -9.32 0.55
C LEU A 241 17.59 -10.11 1.68
N LYS A 242 16.90 -11.07 2.30
CA LYS A 242 17.50 -11.95 3.31
C LYS A 242 18.60 -12.83 2.71
N ASP A 243 18.42 -13.36 1.50
CA ASP A 243 19.39 -14.20 0.81
C ASP A 243 20.67 -13.43 0.43
N LYS A 244 20.55 -12.12 0.22
CA LYS A 244 21.70 -11.20 0.07
C LYS A 244 22.43 -10.92 1.40
N GLY A 245 21.95 -11.47 2.52
CA GLY A 245 22.54 -11.34 3.85
C GLY A 245 22.02 -10.13 4.65
N TYR A 246 21.01 -9.41 4.14
CA TYR A 246 20.46 -8.25 4.85
C TYR A 246 19.56 -8.66 6.01
N ARG A 247 19.53 -7.81 7.03
CA ARG A 247 18.60 -7.90 8.16
C ARG A 247 17.39 -7.04 7.85
N VAL A 248 16.28 -7.70 7.52
CA VAL A 248 15.07 -7.06 6.98
C VAL A 248 13.99 -7.01 8.05
N THR A 249 13.30 -5.87 8.15
CA THR A 249 12.02 -5.73 8.85
C THR A 249 10.98 -5.15 7.89
N MET A 250 9.70 -5.35 8.18
CA MET A 250 8.60 -4.82 7.38
C MET A 250 7.69 -3.93 8.23
N ALA A 251 7.29 -2.79 7.68
CA ALA A 251 6.24 -1.91 8.21
C ALA A 251 5.03 -1.91 7.27
N GLY A 252 3.85 -1.95 7.87
CA GLY A 252 2.58 -2.11 7.18
C GLY A 252 1.42 -1.63 8.05
N ASP A 253 0.25 -1.45 7.46
CA ASP A 253 -0.96 -1.01 8.19
C ASP A 253 -1.67 -2.17 8.92
N GLY A 254 -1.23 -3.41 8.66
CA GLY A 254 -1.71 -4.62 9.31
C GLY A 254 -3.04 -5.16 8.76
N ILE A 255 -3.66 -4.50 7.78
CA ILE A 255 -4.88 -4.98 7.10
C ILE A 255 -4.48 -5.85 5.90
N ASN A 256 -3.51 -5.39 5.10
CA ASN A 256 -3.04 -6.10 3.91
C ASN A 256 -1.78 -6.95 4.15
N ASP A 257 -1.09 -6.73 5.28
CA ASP A 257 0.25 -7.27 5.54
C ASP A 257 0.26 -8.40 6.59
N ALA A 258 -0.90 -8.76 7.16
CA ALA A 258 -1.02 -9.79 8.19
C ALA A 258 -0.93 -11.24 7.66
N GLN A 259 -0.89 -11.43 6.33
CA GLN A 259 -0.66 -12.73 5.70
C GLN A 259 0.81 -12.83 5.24
N GLY A 260 1.72 -12.96 6.21
CA GLY A 260 3.16 -13.12 5.96
C GLY A 260 3.94 -13.45 7.23
#